data_AF-A0A4Y3RV90-F1
#
_entry.id   AF-A0A4Y3RV90-F1
#
_cell.length_a   1.000
_cell.length_b   1.000
_cell.length_c   1.000
_cell.angle_alpha   90.00
_cell.angle_beta   90.00
_cell.angle_gamma   90.00
#
_symmetry.space_group_name_H-M   'P 1'
#
loop_
_entity.id
_entity.type
_entity.pdbx_description
1 polymer ?
#
loop_
_entity_poly.entity_id
_entity_poly.type
_entity_poly.pdbx_seq_one_letter_code
_entity_poly.pdbx_strand_id
1 'polypeptide(L)'
;MGDEKKKSRWWIWLLVGLTVLCGLPVTMMAWWVYSFGEAGRPQPVDCAEAMDFARGRLPADAQDARCTGMHWQDSYVTVDFRMPRAGVADWLKATYPDAEPDTPCEEDLCRVVDHDQVLYVHVKVVYEDDGTGLVHLTSFDM
;
A
#
# COMPACT_ATOMS: atom_id res chain seq x y z
N MET A 1 49.66 44.81 2.45
CA MET A 1 49.52 43.42 2.96
C MET A 1 48.23 43.13 3.72
N GLY A 2 47.42 44.12 4.14
CA GLY A 2 46.14 43.89 4.83
C GLY A 2 44.93 43.62 3.91
N ASP A 3 44.95 44.15 2.69
CA ASP A 3 43.83 44.08 1.75
C ASP A 3 43.63 42.68 1.14
N GLU A 4 44.73 42.00 0.79
CA GLU A 4 44.69 40.65 0.20
C GLU A 4 44.09 39.61 1.16
N LYS A 5 44.40 39.70 2.47
CA LYS A 5 43.79 38.82 3.49
C LYS A 5 42.29 39.08 3.67
N LYS A 6 41.84 40.33 3.48
CA LYS A 6 40.42 40.72 3.59
C LYS A 6 39.61 40.20 2.41
N LYS A 7 40.16 40.33 1.19
CA LYS A 7 39.57 39.79 -0.04
C LYS A 7 39.51 38.25 -0.01
N SER A 8 40.57 37.59 0.47
CA SER A 8 40.62 36.14 0.66
C SER A 8 39.56 35.64 1.66
N ARG A 9 39.43 36.28 2.83
CA ARG A 9 38.38 35.95 3.80
C ARG A 9 36.97 36.19 3.26
N TRP A 10 36.75 37.25 2.50
CA TRP A 10 35.44 37.59 1.94
C TRP A 10 34.95 36.56 0.91
N TRP A 11 35.85 36.07 0.05
CA TRP A 11 35.52 34.98 -0.88
C TRP A 11 35.17 33.66 -0.17
N ILE A 12 35.82 33.35 0.95
CA ILE A 12 35.46 32.19 1.77
C ILE A 12 34.02 32.33 2.31
N TRP A 13 33.65 33.51 2.82
CA TRP A 13 32.28 33.74 3.30
C TRP A 13 31.23 33.72 2.19
N LEU A 14 31.55 34.18 0.98
CA LEU A 14 30.67 34.05 -0.18
C LEU A 14 30.47 32.59 -0.59
N LEU A 15 31.54 31.79 -0.61
CA LEU A 15 31.45 30.37 -0.91
C LEU A 15 30.62 29.65 0.16
N VAL A 16 30.88 29.90 1.45
CA VAL A 16 30.08 29.35 2.55
C VAL A 16 28.62 29.77 2.42
N GLY A 17 28.35 31.05 2.16
CA GLY A 17 26.99 31.54 1.96
C GLY A 17 26.27 30.86 0.79
N LEU A 18 26.97 30.66 -0.33
CA LEU A 18 26.43 29.95 -1.49
C LEU A 18 26.19 28.46 -1.21
N THR A 19 27.13 27.78 -0.54
CA THR A 19 26.97 26.37 -0.16
C THR A 19 25.85 26.18 0.85
N VAL A 20 25.66 27.11 1.78
CA VAL A 20 24.53 27.10 2.72
C VAL A 20 23.22 27.37 1.96
N LEU A 21 23.19 28.38 1.10
CA LEU A 21 22.00 28.79 0.35
C LEU A 21 21.54 27.74 -0.66
N CYS A 22 22.46 27.02 -1.30
CA CYS A 22 22.13 26.01 -2.31
C CYS A 22 22.17 24.58 -1.74
N GLY A 23 23.14 24.28 -0.88
CA GLY A 23 23.33 22.95 -0.31
C GLY A 23 22.25 22.59 0.70
N LEU A 24 21.88 23.49 1.63
CA LEU A 24 20.85 23.17 2.63
C LEU A 24 19.48 22.87 1.98
N PRO A 25 18.95 23.70 1.05
CA PRO A 25 17.68 23.39 0.41
C PRO A 25 17.72 22.07 -0.37
N VAL A 26 18.82 21.76 -1.07
CA VAL A 26 18.95 20.50 -1.80
C VAL A 26 18.95 19.30 -0.85
N THR A 27 19.70 19.37 0.25
CA THR A 27 19.70 18.28 1.25
C THR A 27 18.35 18.11 1.93
N MET A 28 17.67 19.22 2.24
CA MET A 28 16.34 19.19 2.84
C MET A 28 15.30 18.61 1.87
N MET A 29 15.36 18.99 0.60
CA MET A 29 14.48 18.48 -0.45
C MET A 29 14.73 16.99 -0.71
N ALA A 30 15.99 16.54 -0.73
CA ALA A 30 16.33 15.12 -0.83
C ALA A 30 15.80 14.31 0.36
N TRP A 31 15.96 14.84 1.58
CA TRP A 31 15.42 14.20 2.79
C TRP A 31 13.89 14.16 2.80
N TRP A 32 13.23 15.21 2.32
CA TRP A 32 11.78 15.25 2.16
C TRP A 32 11.29 14.19 1.17
N VAL A 33 11.88 14.13 -0.03
CA VAL A 33 11.53 13.13 -1.05
C VAL A 33 11.70 11.71 -0.51
N TYR A 34 12.80 11.45 0.20
CA TYR A 34 13.03 10.17 0.85
C TYR A 34 12.00 9.87 1.94
N SER A 35 11.69 10.83 2.82
CA SER A 35 10.77 10.59 3.94
C SER A 35 9.33 10.35 3.47
N PHE A 36 8.87 11.11 2.47
CA PHE A 36 7.54 10.92 1.89
C PHE A 36 7.45 9.64 1.05
N GLY A 37 8.52 9.26 0.36
CA GLY A 37 8.58 8.00 -0.40
C GLY A 37 8.46 6.76 0.48
N GLU A 38 8.82 6.88 1.75
CA GLU A 38 8.90 5.76 2.70
C GLU A 38 7.58 5.63 3.50
N ALA A 39 6.91 6.74 3.77
CA ALA A 39 5.61 6.77 4.45
C ALA A 39 4.51 6.03 3.68
N GLY A 40 4.56 6.03 2.35
CA GLY A 40 3.59 5.38 1.48
C GLY A 40 4.01 4.01 0.96
N ARG A 41 4.89 3.27 1.63
CA ARG A 41 5.25 1.91 1.18
C ARG A 41 4.36 0.85 1.84
N PRO A 42 3.94 -0.19 1.09
CA PRO A 42 3.32 -1.36 1.68
C PRO A 42 4.26 -2.02 2.69
N GLN A 43 3.77 -2.22 3.91
CA GLN A 43 4.48 -2.91 4.97
C GLN A 43 3.73 -4.19 5.34
N PRO A 44 4.43 -5.28 5.70
CA PRO A 44 3.77 -6.46 6.22
C PRO A 44 2.95 -6.13 7.47
N VAL A 45 1.72 -6.62 7.51
CA VAL A 45 0.79 -6.45 8.65
C VAL A 45 0.22 -7.81 9.05
N ASP A 46 -0.43 -7.87 10.22
CA ASP A 46 -1.16 -9.06 10.62
C ASP A 46 -2.38 -9.27 9.71
N CYS A 47 -2.58 -10.52 9.25
CA CYS A 47 -3.66 -10.83 8.34
C CYS A 47 -5.05 -10.75 8.97
N ALA A 48 -5.18 -10.96 10.28
CA ALA A 48 -6.45 -10.76 10.95
C ALA A 48 -6.80 -9.28 11.01
N GLU A 49 -5.83 -8.40 11.28
CA GLU A 49 -6.00 -6.95 11.25
C GLU A 49 -6.37 -6.45 9.85
N ALA A 50 -5.66 -6.91 8.81
CA ALA A 50 -5.96 -6.53 7.43
C ALA A 50 -7.36 -6.99 6.98
N MET A 51 -7.77 -8.21 7.35
CA MET A 51 -9.11 -8.70 7.04
C MET A 51 -10.19 -7.98 7.86
N ASP A 52 -9.94 -7.60 9.11
CA ASP A 52 -10.87 -6.82 9.92
C ASP A 52 -11.09 -5.42 9.32
N PHE A 53 -10.01 -4.77 8.85
CA PHE A 53 -10.12 -3.53 8.07
C PHE A 53 -11.00 -3.70 6.84
N ALA A 54 -10.82 -4.79 6.09
CA ALA A 54 -11.63 -5.13 4.92
C ALA A 54 -13.03 -5.69 5.26
N ARG A 55 -13.47 -5.61 6.53
CA ARG A 55 -14.72 -6.17 7.07
C ARG A 55 -14.95 -7.65 6.69
N GLY A 56 -13.86 -8.38 6.51
CA GLY A 56 -13.85 -9.76 6.07
C GLY A 56 -13.31 -10.71 7.13
N ARG A 57 -13.25 -11.99 6.79
CA ARG A 57 -12.57 -13.01 7.59
C ARG A 57 -11.75 -13.93 6.70
N LEU A 58 -10.53 -14.23 7.14
CA LEU A 58 -9.71 -15.22 6.46
C LEU A 58 -10.33 -16.61 6.65
N PRO A 59 -10.46 -17.43 5.60
CA PRO A 59 -10.99 -18.78 5.75
C PRO A 59 -10.00 -19.66 6.53
N ALA A 60 -10.52 -20.65 7.27
CA ALA A 60 -9.71 -21.48 8.17
C ALA A 60 -8.69 -22.37 7.43
N ASP A 61 -8.95 -22.66 6.16
CA ASP A 61 -8.11 -23.44 5.24
C ASP A 61 -7.26 -22.56 4.32
N ALA A 62 -7.14 -21.26 4.63
CA ALA A 62 -6.27 -20.35 3.90
C ALA A 62 -4.80 -20.78 4.00
N GLN A 63 -4.12 -20.77 2.85
CA GLN A 63 -2.71 -21.11 2.70
C GLN A 63 -1.95 -19.91 2.14
N ASP A 64 -0.65 -19.85 2.42
CA ASP A 64 0.27 -18.82 1.93
C ASP A 64 -0.20 -17.38 2.13
N ALA A 65 -0.92 -17.11 3.23
CA ALA A 65 -1.48 -15.80 3.50
C ALA A 65 -0.37 -14.74 3.60
N ARG A 66 -0.47 -13.68 2.80
CA ARG A 66 0.42 -12.52 2.80
C ARG A 66 -0.42 -11.27 2.89
N CYS A 67 -0.14 -10.45 3.89
CA CYS A 67 -0.91 -9.26 4.17
C CYS A 67 0.02 -8.06 4.24
N THR A 68 -0.34 -7.01 3.52
CA THR A 68 0.37 -5.74 3.55
C THR A 68 -0.60 -4.60 3.76
N GLY A 69 -0.14 -3.60 4.51
CA GLY A 69 -0.88 -2.37 4.76
C GLY A 69 -0.04 -1.17 4.34
N MET A 70 -0.71 -0.12 3.91
CA MET A 70 -0.11 1.15 3.54
C MET A 70 -1.00 2.26 4.08
N HIS A 71 -0.41 3.23 4.77
CA HIS A 71 -1.15 4.37 5.30
C HIS A 71 -0.36 5.65 5.07
N TRP A 72 -0.93 6.56 4.28
CA TRP A 72 -0.37 7.90 4.10
C TRP A 72 -1.44 8.99 4.18
N GLN A 73 -2.33 9.06 3.18
CA GLN A 73 -3.53 9.90 3.24
C GLN A 73 -4.74 9.00 3.48
N ASP A 74 -4.88 7.98 2.64
CA ASP A 74 -5.84 6.90 2.81
C ASP A 74 -5.13 5.64 3.32
N SER A 75 -5.91 4.72 3.87
CA SER A 75 -5.50 3.41 4.35
C SER A 75 -5.81 2.37 3.29
N TYR A 76 -4.79 1.63 2.87
CA TYR A 76 -4.91 0.53 1.93
C TYR A 76 -4.43 -0.75 2.59
N VAL A 77 -5.16 -1.84 2.37
CA VAL A 77 -4.70 -3.18 2.71
C VAL A 77 -4.78 -4.08 1.49
N THR A 78 -3.81 -5.00 1.39
CA THR A 78 -3.80 -6.07 0.41
C THR A 78 -3.63 -7.38 1.14
N VAL A 79 -4.49 -8.34 0.83
CA VAL A 79 -4.51 -9.68 1.42
C VAL A 79 -4.52 -10.70 0.28
N ASP A 80 -3.43 -11.45 0.18
CA ASP A 80 -3.26 -12.55 -0.77
C ASP A 80 -3.29 -13.87 -0.02
N PHE A 81 -4.11 -14.83 -0.45
CA PHE A 81 -4.10 -16.18 0.11
C PHE A 81 -4.63 -17.21 -0.89
N ARG A 82 -4.28 -18.48 -0.70
CA ARG A 82 -4.85 -19.59 -1.44
C ARG A 82 -5.91 -20.30 -0.62
N MET A 83 -6.95 -20.80 -1.27
CA MET A 83 -7.94 -21.69 -0.66
C MET A 83 -8.46 -22.72 -1.67
N PRO A 84 -9.11 -23.81 -1.26
CA PRO A 84 -9.70 -24.77 -2.19
C PRO A 84 -10.74 -24.08 -3.10
N ARG A 85 -10.63 -24.30 -4.42
CA ARG A 85 -11.52 -23.70 -5.43
C ARG A 85 -13.01 -23.91 -5.12
N ALA A 86 -13.36 -25.12 -4.64
CA ALA A 86 -14.73 -25.47 -4.32
C ALA A 86 -15.33 -24.62 -3.18
N GLY A 87 -14.49 -24.08 -2.28
CA GLY A 87 -14.93 -23.28 -1.13
C GLY A 87 -15.03 -21.78 -1.40
N VAL A 88 -14.50 -21.28 -2.52
CA VAL A 88 -14.41 -19.83 -2.80
C VAL A 88 -15.78 -19.16 -2.79
N ALA A 89 -16.78 -19.76 -3.44
CA ALA A 89 -18.12 -19.17 -3.53
C ALA A 89 -18.81 -19.10 -2.16
N ASP A 90 -18.68 -20.15 -1.34
CA ASP A 90 -19.26 -20.20 0.00
C ASP A 90 -18.56 -19.22 0.94
N TRP A 91 -17.23 -19.12 0.86
CA TRP A 91 -16.46 -18.14 1.62
C TRP A 91 -16.84 -16.70 1.25
N LEU A 92 -16.95 -16.38 -0.04
CA LEU A 92 -17.37 -15.05 -0.50
C LEU A 92 -18.76 -14.70 0.04
N LYS A 93 -19.71 -15.63 -0.05
CA LYS A 93 -21.08 -15.42 0.45
C LYS A 93 -21.14 -15.26 1.97
N ALA A 94 -20.29 -15.97 2.70
CA ALA A 94 -20.23 -15.88 4.16
C ALA A 94 -19.51 -14.60 4.64
N THR A 95 -18.53 -14.14 3.88
CA THR A 95 -17.69 -12.98 4.22
C THR A 95 -18.33 -11.67 3.78
N TYR A 96 -18.89 -11.66 2.57
CA TYR A 96 -19.48 -10.50 1.92
C TYR A 96 -20.87 -10.84 1.39
N PRO A 97 -21.89 -10.95 2.28
CA PRO A 97 -23.24 -11.31 1.87
C PRO A 97 -23.89 -10.25 0.95
N ASP A 98 -23.45 -9.00 1.07
CA ASP A 98 -23.95 -7.86 0.31
C ASP A 98 -23.09 -7.54 -0.94
N ALA A 99 -22.14 -8.42 -1.29
CA ALA A 99 -21.31 -8.22 -2.47
C ALA A 99 -22.15 -8.15 -3.76
N GLU A 100 -21.80 -7.22 -4.63
CA GLU A 100 -22.48 -7.10 -5.92
C GLU A 100 -22.17 -8.30 -6.86
N PRO A 101 -23.04 -8.56 -7.85
CA PRO A 101 -22.83 -9.60 -8.87
C PRO A 101 -21.53 -9.43 -9.65
N ASP A 102 -21.14 -10.45 -10.44
CA ASP A 102 -19.79 -10.49 -11.01
C ASP A 102 -19.62 -9.32 -11.95
N THR A 103 -18.61 -8.50 -11.68
CA THR A 103 -18.19 -7.49 -12.63
C THR A 103 -17.34 -8.20 -13.70
N PRO A 104 -17.56 -7.94 -15.00
CA PRO A 104 -16.70 -8.49 -16.03
C PRO A 104 -15.24 -8.09 -15.77
N CYS A 105 -14.36 -9.07 -15.64
CA CYS A 105 -12.93 -8.86 -15.43
C CYS A 105 -12.09 -9.91 -16.18
N GLU A 106 -10.77 -9.74 -16.16
CA GLU A 106 -9.82 -10.64 -16.85
C GLU A 106 -9.60 -11.94 -16.06
N GLU A 107 -9.76 -11.86 -14.74
CA GLU A 107 -9.65 -12.98 -13.80
C GLU A 107 -10.91 -13.87 -13.79
N ASP A 108 -10.82 -15.04 -13.17
CA ASP A 108 -11.93 -16.01 -13.16
C ASP A 108 -13.15 -15.55 -12.37
N LEU A 109 -12.94 -14.71 -11.35
CA LEU A 109 -13.99 -14.13 -10.53
C LEU A 109 -13.56 -12.77 -9.97
N CYS A 110 -14.45 -11.78 -10.08
CA CYS A 110 -14.27 -10.47 -9.47
C CYS A 110 -15.51 -10.01 -8.73
N ARG A 111 -15.31 -9.53 -7.50
CA ARG A 111 -16.34 -8.97 -6.63
C ARG A 111 -15.93 -7.60 -6.17
N VAL A 112 -16.89 -6.70 -6.14
CA VAL A 112 -16.77 -5.40 -5.48
C VAL A 112 -17.78 -5.38 -4.34
N VAL A 113 -17.31 -4.96 -3.17
CA VAL A 113 -18.12 -4.73 -1.99
C VAL A 113 -17.98 -3.26 -1.64
N ASP A 114 -19.12 -2.56 -1.66
CA ASP A 114 -19.22 -1.18 -1.25
C ASP A 114 -19.85 -1.15 0.16
N HIS A 115 -19.10 -0.65 1.13
CA HIS A 115 -19.59 -0.40 2.47
C HIS A 115 -19.91 1.08 2.64
N ASP A 116 -21.08 1.49 2.15
CA ASP A 116 -21.63 2.85 2.31
C ASP A 116 -20.70 3.98 1.82
N GLN A 117 -19.90 3.71 0.79
CA GLN A 117 -18.93 4.62 0.18
C GLN A 117 -17.80 5.08 1.10
N VAL A 118 -17.65 4.47 2.29
CA VAL A 118 -16.55 4.76 3.21
C VAL A 118 -15.43 3.72 3.14
N LEU A 119 -15.73 2.53 2.59
CA LEU A 119 -14.77 1.45 2.46
C LEU A 119 -15.15 0.60 1.24
N TYR A 120 -14.16 0.39 0.37
CA TYR A 120 -14.29 -0.49 -0.79
C TYR A 120 -13.46 -1.74 -0.59
N VAL A 121 -14.02 -2.88 -0.99
CA VAL A 121 -13.28 -4.14 -1.05
C VAL A 121 -13.40 -4.71 -2.46
N HIS A 122 -12.27 -4.93 -3.10
CA HIS A 122 -12.19 -5.64 -4.36
C HIS A 122 -11.61 -7.01 -4.10
N VAL A 123 -12.33 -8.05 -4.51
CA VAL A 123 -11.85 -9.43 -4.44
C VAL A 123 -11.70 -9.95 -5.85
N LYS A 124 -10.51 -10.44 -6.17
CA LYS A 124 -10.20 -11.13 -7.42
C LYS A 124 -9.77 -12.54 -7.11
N VAL A 125 -10.18 -13.49 -7.94
CA VAL A 125 -9.77 -14.89 -7.78
C VAL A 125 -9.27 -15.43 -9.11
N VAL A 126 -8.13 -16.09 -9.06
CA VAL A 126 -7.57 -16.88 -10.16
C VAL A 126 -7.58 -18.33 -9.75
N TYR A 127 -8.23 -19.18 -10.54
CA TYR A 127 -8.24 -20.62 -10.30
C TYR A 127 -6.97 -21.26 -10.85
N GLU A 128 -6.28 -22.00 -9.99
CA GLU A 128 -5.04 -22.70 -10.29
C GLU A 128 -5.36 -24.16 -10.72
N ASP A 129 -4.45 -24.77 -11.47
CA ASP A 129 -4.64 -26.11 -12.06
C ASP A 129 -4.63 -27.25 -11.02
N ASP A 130 -4.13 -26.99 -9.82
CA ASP A 130 -4.09 -27.92 -8.68
C ASP A 130 -5.39 -27.93 -7.86
N GLY A 131 -6.39 -27.15 -8.27
CA GLY A 131 -7.69 -27.07 -7.62
C GLY A 131 -7.75 -26.05 -6.48
N THR A 132 -6.76 -25.18 -6.32
CA THR A 132 -6.86 -23.98 -5.46
C THR A 132 -7.35 -22.76 -6.24
N GLY A 133 -7.83 -21.77 -5.51
CA GLY A 133 -8.04 -20.41 -5.97
C GLY A 133 -7.10 -19.49 -5.23
N LEU A 134 -6.28 -18.73 -5.97
CA LEU A 134 -5.53 -17.61 -5.43
C LEU A 134 -6.49 -16.42 -5.32
N VAL A 135 -6.75 -16.00 -4.09
CA VAL A 135 -7.58 -14.85 -3.77
C VAL A 135 -6.67 -13.64 -3.54
N HIS A 136 -6.91 -12.60 -4.33
CA HIS A 136 -6.29 -11.29 -4.17
C HIS A 136 -7.37 -10.31 -3.72
N LEU A 137 -7.27 -9.85 -2.48
CA LEU A 137 -8.17 -8.87 -1.89
C LEU A 137 -7.45 -7.55 -1.71
N THR A 138 -8.06 -6.46 -2.17
CA THR A 138 -7.61 -5.10 -1.86
C THR A 138 -8.75 -4.33 -1.23
N SER A 139 -8.45 -3.60 -0.16
CA SER A 139 -9.43 -2.71 0.46
C SER A 139 -8.83 -1.34 0.74
N PHE A 140 -9.65 -0.31 0.61
CA PHE A 140 -9.26 1.08 0.85
C PHE A 140 -10.42 1.92 1.39
N ASP A 141 -10.09 2.88 2.24
CA ASP A 141 -11.01 3.92 2.72
C ASP A 141 -10.90 5.20 1.84
N MET A 142 -11.91 6.08 1.94
CA MET A 142 -11.96 7.40 1.28
C MET A 142 -12.34 8.50 2.28
#